data_AF-A0A4S0NPE8-F1
#
_entry.id   AF-A0A4S0NPE8-F1
#
_cell.length_a   1.000
_cell.length_b   1.000
_cell.length_c   1.000
_cell.angle_alpha   90.00
_cell.angle_beta   90.00
_cell.angle_gamma   90.00
#
_symmetry.space_group_name_H-M   'P 1'
#
loop_
_entity.id
_entity.type
_entity.pdbx_description
1 polymer ?
#
loop_
_entity_poly.entity_id
_entity_poly.type
_entity_poly.pdbx_seq_one_letter_code
_entity_poly.pdbx_strand_id
1 'polypeptide(L)' 'MDGRAVQTCTVKLPNVDRAQFEERFFERTDAEKIGEQSKGSQLSRLYILIAGNRKQLVHLTSETVSSSSNVIIVSSIVDE' A
#
# COMPACT_ATOMS: atom_id res chain seq x y z
N MET A 1 -2.89 19.53 -17.71
CA MET A 1 -3.01 18.10 -17.40
C MET A 1 -4.42 17.87 -16.92
N ASP A 2 -5.27 17.29 -17.77
CA ASP A 2 -6.69 17.05 -17.48
C ASP A 2 -6.88 15.70 -16.77
N GLY A 3 -6.24 15.56 -15.62
CA GLY A 3 -6.36 14.35 -14.80
C GLY A 3 -7.75 14.27 -14.18
N ARG A 4 -8.52 13.23 -14.52
CA ARG A 4 -9.78 12.92 -13.82
C ARG A 4 -9.47 12.11 -12.56
N ALA A 5 -10.17 12.40 -11.48
CA ALA A 5 -10.13 11.58 -10.28
C ALA A 5 -10.62 10.16 -10.61
N VAL A 6 -9.88 9.15 -10.15
CA VAL A 6 -10.26 7.74 -10.24
C VAL A 6 -10.66 7.22 -8.87
N GLN A 7 -11.62 6.30 -8.82
CA GLN A 7 -12.07 5.67 -7.56
C GLN A 7 -10.94 4.85 -6.92
N THR A 8 -10.17 4.14 -7.74
CA THR A 8 -9.06 3.31 -7.29
C THR A 8 -7.86 3.49 -8.22
N CYS A 9 -6.67 3.59 -7.64
CA CYS A 9 -5.41 3.54 -8.37
C CYS A 9 -4.56 2.41 -7.80
N THR A 10 -4.17 1.44 -8.64
CA THR A 10 -3.34 0.29 -8.23
C THR A 10 -2.01 0.30 -8.96
N VAL A 11 -0.93 0.12 -8.21
CA VAL A 11 0.44 0.02 -8.72
C VAL A 11 1.02 -1.32 -8.28
N LYS A 12 1.65 -2.04 -9.22
CA LYS A 12 2.40 -3.27 -8.96
C LYS A 12 3.90 -2.98 -9.07
N LEU A 13 4.63 -3.21 -8.00
CA LEU A 13 6.06 -2.92 -7.87
C LEU A 13 6.84 -4.23 -7.76
N PRO A 14 7.45 -4.72 -8.86
CA PRO A 14 8.29 -5.91 -8.82
C PRO A 14 9.69 -5.59 -8.28
N ASN A 15 10.35 -6.59 -7.71
CA ASN A 15 11.73 -6.55 -7.21
C ASN A 15 11.95 -5.47 -6.12
N VAL A 16 10.94 -5.23 -5.28
CA VAL A 16 11.04 -4.27 -4.17
C VAL A 16 11.23 -5.02 -2.86
N ASP A 17 12.27 -4.64 -2.10
CA ASP A 17 12.42 -5.13 -0.73
C ASP A 17 11.29 -4.61 0.15
N ARG A 18 10.55 -5.53 0.76
CA ARG A 18 9.35 -5.21 1.55
C ARG A 18 9.68 -4.39 2.79
N ALA A 19 10.73 -4.75 3.52
CA ALA A 19 11.08 -4.08 4.77
C ALA A 19 11.52 -2.63 4.50
N GLN A 20 12.38 -2.44 3.50
CA GLN A 20 12.83 -1.12 3.08
C GLN A 20 11.70 -0.27 2.50
N PHE A 21 10.75 -0.88 1.76
CA PHE A 21 9.58 -0.16 1.28
C PHE A 21 8.73 0.34 2.44
N GLU A 22 8.41 -0.53 3.40
CA GLU A 22 7.60 -0.19 4.56
C GLU A 22 8.26 0.92 5.38
N GLU A 23 9.54 0.80 5.68
CA GLU A 23 10.32 1.84 6.38
C GLU A 23 10.18 3.20 5.67
N ARG A 24 10.51 3.26 4.36
CA ARG A 24 10.42 4.50 3.58
C ARG A 24 8.99 5.03 3.44
N PHE A 25 8.00 4.15 3.42
CA PHE A 25 6.60 4.53 3.35
C PHE A 25 6.20 5.30 4.62
N PHE A 26 6.54 4.80 5.81
CA PHE A 26 6.23 5.48 7.06
C PHE A 26 7.13 6.70 7.33
N GLU A 27 8.35 6.73 6.82
CA GLU A 27 9.19 7.94 6.90
C GLU A 27 8.60 9.11 6.09
N ARG A 28 7.92 8.82 4.98
CA ARG A 28 7.45 9.84 4.02
C ARG A 28 5.98 10.15 4.16
N THR A 29 5.23 9.36 4.91
CA THR A 29 3.78 9.48 5.00
C THR A 29 3.32 9.33 6.44
N ASP A 30 2.31 10.12 6.81
CA ASP A 30 1.59 9.92 8.07
C ASP A 30 0.52 8.85 7.83
N ALA A 31 0.90 7.59 8.05
CA ALA A 31 0.06 6.43 7.76
C ALA A 31 -0.29 5.65 9.03
N GLU A 32 -1.58 5.53 9.32
CA GLU A 32 -2.09 4.75 10.44
C GLU A 32 -2.53 3.36 9.95
N LYS A 33 -1.98 2.29 10.55
CA LYS A 33 -2.40 0.92 10.25
C LYS A 33 -3.74 0.64 10.93
N ILE A 34 -4.77 0.33 10.14
CA ILE A 34 -6.11 0.02 10.66
C ILE A 34 -6.51 -1.44 10.48
N GLY A 35 -5.76 -2.22 9.69
CA GLY A 35 -6.05 -3.62 9.49
C GLY A 35 -4.89 -4.43 8.91
N GLU A 36 -4.92 -5.73 9.17
CA GLU A 36 -4.02 -6.71 8.58
C GLU A 36 -4.74 -8.03 8.39
N GLN A 37 -4.46 -8.69 7.27
CA GLN A 37 -4.95 -10.01 6.95
C GLN A 37 -3.84 -10.81 6.28
N SER A 38 -3.59 -12.01 6.78
CA SER A 38 -2.71 -12.99 6.16
C SER A 38 -3.54 -14.06 5.48
N LYS A 39 -3.24 -14.36 4.21
CA LYS A 39 -3.88 -15.44 3.45
C LYS A 39 -2.82 -16.23 2.70
N GLY A 40 -2.51 -17.44 3.18
CA GLY A 40 -1.44 -18.25 2.63
C GLY A 40 -0.09 -17.53 2.71
N SER A 41 0.58 -17.37 1.57
CA SER A 41 1.85 -16.64 1.46
C SER A 41 1.69 -15.13 1.24
N GLN A 42 0.48 -14.58 1.34
CA GLN A 42 0.22 -13.15 1.16
C GLN A 42 -0.13 -12.46 2.47
N LEU A 43 0.38 -11.25 2.63
CA LEU A 43 0.06 -10.32 3.71
C LEU A 43 -0.54 -9.06 3.12
N SER A 44 -1.77 -8.78 3.52
CA SER A 44 -2.53 -7.59 3.17
C SER A 44 -2.63 -6.69 4.37
N ARG A 45 -2.34 -5.40 4.20
CA ARG A 45 -2.42 -4.38 5.25
C ARG A 45 -3.18 -3.18 4.75
N LEU A 46 -4.07 -2.68 5.60
CA LEU A 46 -4.88 -1.50 5.30
C LEU A 46 -4.41 -0.34 6.17
N TYR A 47 -4.17 0.79 5.52
CA TYR A 47 -3.70 2.02 6.13
C TYR A 47 -4.63 3.18 5.82
N ILE A 48 -4.74 4.13 6.75
CA ILE A 48 -5.22 5.48 6.47
C ILE A 48 -4.00 6.37 6.30
N LEU A 49 -3.81 6.90 5.10
CA LEU A 49 -2.80 7.91 4.81
C LEU A 49 -3.41 9.30 5.07
N ILE A 50 -2.69 10.15 5.81
CA ILE A 50 -3.06 11.54 6.06
C ILE A 50 -2.11 12.43 5.25
N ALA A 51 -2.63 13.08 4.22
CA ALA A 51 -1.89 14.03 3.38
C ALA A 51 -2.54 15.42 3.49
N GLY A 52 -2.01 16.26 4.38
CA GLY A 52 -2.66 17.51 4.76
C GLY A 52 -4.02 17.25 5.40
N ASN A 53 -5.09 17.78 4.81
CA ASN A 53 -6.46 17.60 5.32
C ASN A 53 -7.19 16.42 4.67
N ARG A 54 -6.51 15.63 3.82
CA ARG A 54 -7.12 14.50 3.13
C ARG A 54 -6.70 13.18 3.76
N LYS A 55 -7.69 12.38 4.11
CA LYS A 55 -7.51 10.97 4.46
C LYS A 55 -7.70 10.11 3.22
N GLN A 56 -6.89 9.07 3.08
CA GLN A 56 -6.95 8.16 1.94
C GLN A 56 -6.69 6.73 2.40
N LEU A 57 -7.54 5.80 1.99
CA LEU A 57 -7.34 4.39 2.28
C LEU A 57 -6.30 3.82 1.34
N VAL A 58 -5.28 3.18 1.90
CA VAL A 58 -4.22 2.52 1.15
C VAL A 58 -4.16 1.06 1.55
N HIS A 59 -4.35 0.19 0.57
CA HIS A 59 -4.24 -1.25 0.73
C HIS A 59 -2.91 -1.72 0.14
N LEU A 60 -2.05 -2.30 0.98
CA LEU A 60 -0.77 -2.85 0.62
C LEU A 60 -0.83 -4.38 0.70
N THR A 61 -0.54 -5.05 -0.40
CA THR A 61 -0.42 -6.51 -0.46
C THR A 61 1.01 -6.88 -0.82
N SER A 62 1.58 -7.81 -0.06
CA SER A 62 2.95 -8.29 -0.25
C SER A 62 3.04 -9.78 0.06
N GLU A 63 4.14 -10.42 -0.35
CA GLU A 63 4.40 -11.82 -0.01
C GLU A 63 5.07 -11.94 1.38
N THR A 64 4.67 -12.95 2.16
CA THR A 64 5.22 -13.23 3.50
C THR A 64 6.51 -14.02 3.45
N VAL A 65 6.73 -14.76 2.37
CA VAL A 65 7.92 -15.60 2.16
C VAL A 65 8.81 -14.89 1.15
N SER A 66 10.12 -14.92 1.37
CA SER A 66 11.12 -14.46 0.40
C SER A 66 11.06 -15.35 -0.84
N SER A 67 10.14 -15.06 -1.75
CA SER A 67 10.10 -15.68 -3.07
C SER A 67 11.11 -14.97 -3.97
N SER A 68 11.51 -15.62 -5.07
CA SER A 68 12.35 -15.01 -6.09
C SER A 68 11.68 -13.83 -6.80
N SER A 69 10.43 -13.51 -6.46
CA SER A 69 9.61 -12.45 -7.03
C SER A 69 9.03 -11.58 -5.91
N ASN A 70 9.87 -10.76 -5.27
CA ASN A 70 9.43 -9.77 -4.30
C ASN A 70 8.52 -8.73 -4.98
N VAL A 71 7.20 -8.91 -4.88
CA VAL A 71 6.21 -8.00 -5.47
C VAL A 71 5.41 -7.33 -4.35
N ILE A 72 5.29 -6.01 -4.45
CA ILE A 72 4.36 -5.22 -3.64
C ILE A 72 3.26 -4.68 -4.54
N ILE A 73 2.01 -4.86 -4.15
CA ILE A 73 0.85 -4.25 -4.79
C ILE A 73 0.32 -3.19 -3.84
N VAL A 74 0.19 -1.96 -4.33
CA VAL A 74 -0.35 -0.84 -3.57
C VAL A 74 -1.59 -0.33 -4.28
N SER A 75 -2.70 -0.27 -3.58
CA SER A 75 -3.95 0.29 -4.07
C SER A 75 -4.37 1.47 -3.20
N SER A 76 -4.61 2.62 -3.82
CA SER A 76 -5.33 3.73 -3.21
C SER A 76 -6.81 3.57 -3.47
N ILE A 77 -7.62 3.66 -2.43
CA ILE A 77 -9.08 3.61 -2.50
C ILE A 77 -9.61 4.95 -2.00
N VAL A 78 -10.46 5.59 -2.80
CA VAL A 78 -11.26 6.73 -2.35
C VAL A 78 -12.49 6.15 -1.64
N ASP A 79 -12.64 6.48 -0.36
CA ASP A 79 -13.86 6.17 0.38
C ASP A 79 -15.00 7.08 -0.14
N GLU A 80 -16.18 6.52 -0.40
CA GLU A 80 -17.35 7.27 -0.92
C GLU A 80 -17.97 8.20 0.14
#